data_AF-A0AB36KRW6-F1
#
_entry.id   AF-A0AB36KRW6-F1
#
_cell.length_a   1.000
_cell.length_b   1.000
_cell.length_c   1.000
_cell.angle_alpha   90.00
_cell.angle_beta   90.00
_cell.angle_gamma   90.00
#
_symmetry.space_group_name_H-M   'P 1'
#
loop_
_entity.id
_entity.type
_entity.pdbx_description
1 polymer ?
#
loop_
_entity_poly.entity_id
_entity_poly.type
_entity_poly.pdbx_seq_one_letter_code
_entity_poly.pdbx_strand_id
1 'polypeptide(L)'
;MPTSSRTWVISWSDGVTSTYTFNATINNIGTLNTTIVGVGTIVDGRYKGANATSTFLLGNLQSTLNDSCDTATGVTSVSGLSTLVITP
;
A
#
# COMPACT_ATOMS: atom_id res chain seq x y z
N MET A 1 -10.97 10.34 10.11
CA MET A 1 -10.61 8.91 10.25
C MET A 1 -9.19 8.84 10.79
N PRO A 2 -8.88 8.06 11.84
CA PRO A 2 -7.53 7.95 12.34
C PRO A 2 -6.65 7.27 11.28
N THR A 3 -5.61 7.96 10.80
CA THR A 3 -4.58 7.37 9.95
C THR A 3 -3.65 6.55 10.84
N SER A 4 -3.85 5.24 10.90
CA SER A 4 -2.88 4.36 11.54
C SER A 4 -1.62 4.30 10.70
N SER A 5 -0.51 4.72 11.28
CA SER A 5 0.80 4.59 10.64
C SER A 5 1.15 3.11 10.47
N ARG A 6 1.71 2.76 9.32
CA ARG A 6 2.20 1.44 8.95
C ARG A 6 3.69 1.53 8.63
N THR A 7 4.42 0.46 8.91
CA THR A 7 5.84 0.33 8.58
C THR A 7 6.06 -0.89 7.71
N TRP A 8 6.76 -0.72 6.60
CA TRP A 8 7.12 -1.78 5.66
C TRP A 8 8.62 -1.86 5.45
N VAL A 9 9.10 -3.07 5.19
CA VAL A 9 10.46 -3.33 4.73
C VAL A 9 10.41 -3.53 3.22
N ILE A 10 11.08 -2.65 2.49
CA ILE A 10 11.28 -2.76 1.03
C ILE A 10 12.54 -3.57 0.81
N SER A 11 12.43 -4.68 0.10
CA SER A 11 13.58 -5.48 -0.34
C SER A 11 13.90 -5.12 -1.79
N TRP A 12 15.09 -4.56 -2.02
CA TRP A 12 15.56 -4.21 -3.36
C TRP A 12 16.17 -5.44 -4.06
N SER A 13 16.23 -5.40 -5.39
CA SER A 13 16.75 -6.53 -6.20
C SER A 13 18.23 -6.83 -5.96
N ASP A 14 18.98 -5.89 -5.40
CA ASP A 14 20.39 -6.06 -5.05
C ASP A 14 20.61 -6.46 -3.58
N GLY A 15 19.54 -6.86 -2.88
CA GLY A 15 19.60 -7.39 -1.52
C GLY A 15 19.69 -6.33 -0.43
N VAL A 16 19.79 -5.04 -0.78
CA VAL A 16 19.68 -3.95 0.19
C VAL A 16 18.22 -3.77 0.60
N THR A 17 17.99 -3.22 1.79
CA THR A 17 16.65 -2.91 2.29
C THR A 17 16.45 -1.43 2.59
N SER A 18 15.18 -1.02 2.62
CA SER A 18 14.73 0.26 3.16
C SER A 18 13.56 0.04 4.10
N THR A 19 13.44 0.86 5.14
CA THR A 19 12.29 0.86 6.04
C THR A 19 11.43 2.08 5.73
N TYR A 20 10.18 1.85 5.35
CA TYR A 20 9.22 2.87 4.93
C TYR A 20 8.09 2.97 5.96
N THR A 21 7.90 4.15 6.55
CA THR A 21 6.79 4.43 7.47
C THR A 21 5.83 5.42 6.85
N PHE A 22 4.55 5.07 6.80
CA PHE A 22 3.55 5.84 6.07
C PHE A 22 2.16 5.78 6.68
N ASN A 23 1.34 6.75 6.29
CA ASN A 23 -0.09 6.76 6.56
C ASN A 23 -0.83 6.38 5.28
N ALA A 24 -1.70 5.39 5.37
CA ALA A 24 -2.51 4.93 4.24
C ALA A 24 -3.86 5.67 4.22
N THR A 25 -4.27 6.10 3.04
CA THR A 25 -5.61 6.60 2.76
C THR A 25 -6.23 5.79 1.63
N ILE A 26 -7.52 5.52 1.76
CA ILE A 26 -8.30 4.85 0.72
C ILE A 26 -8.95 5.93 -0.13
N ASN A 27 -8.72 5.87 -1.43
CA ASN A 27 -9.40 6.70 -2.42
C ASN A 27 -10.22 5.79 -3.35
N ASN A 28 -11.53 5.82 -3.19
CA ASN A 28 -12.44 5.05 -4.04
C ASN A 28 -12.74 5.87 -5.30
N ILE A 29 -12.21 5.44 -6.44
CA ILE A 29 -12.47 6.09 -7.73
C ILE A 29 -13.60 5.30 -8.42
N GLY A 30 -14.84 5.76 -8.25
CA GLY A 30 -16.03 5.09 -8.77
C GLY A 30 -16.37 3.80 -8.01
N THR A 31 -17.04 2.85 -8.68
CA THR A 31 -17.58 1.62 -8.08
C THR A 31 -16.72 0.37 -8.31
N LEU A 32 -15.61 0.45 -9.06
CA LEU A 32 -14.89 -0.75 -9.53
C LEU A 32 -13.41 -0.82 -9.12
N ASN A 33 -12.76 0.33 -8.88
CA ASN A 33 -11.33 0.39 -8.56
C ASN A 33 -11.11 1.16 -7.27
N THR A 34 -10.48 0.49 -6.30
CA THR A 34 -10.03 1.12 -5.06
C THR A 34 -8.54 1.40 -5.16
N THR A 35 -8.16 2.65 -4.95
CA THR A 35 -6.75 3.05 -4.89
C THR A 35 -6.37 3.30 -3.44
N ILE A 36 -5.33 2.64 -2.95
CA ILE A 36 -4.76 2.93 -1.63
C ILE A 36 -3.50 3.74 -1.84
N VAL A 37 -3.43 4.91 -1.21
CA VAL A 37 -2.25 5.78 -1.27
C VAL A 37 -1.60 5.79 0.10
N GLY A 38 -0.35 5.36 0.17
CA GLY A 38 0.50 5.53 1.35
C GLY A 38 1.39 6.73 1.16
N VAL A 39 1.35 7.69 2.09
CA VAL A 39 2.26 8.85 2.09
C VAL A 39 3.09 8.82 3.36
N GLY A 40 4.42 8.93 3.21
CA GLY A 40 5.33 8.79 4.33
C GLY A 40 6.79 9.06 3.96
N THR A 41 7.70 8.49 4.75
CA THR A 41 9.14 8.68 4.61
C THR A 41 9.90 7.38 4.77
N ILE A 42 11.07 7.31 4.14
CA ILE A 42 12.02 6.24 4.35
C ILE A 42 12.81 6.55 5.63
N VAL A 43 12.56 5.78 6.68
CA VAL A 43 13.15 6.00 8.01
C VAL A 43 14.48 5.28 8.20
N ASP A 44 14.78 4.27 7.38
CA ASP A 44 16.05 3.56 7.44
C ASP A 44 16.46 2.91 6.10
N GLY A 45 17.75 2.56 5.99
CA GLY A 45 18.31 1.89 4.82
C GLY A 45 18.53 2.80 3.61
N ARG A 46 18.42 2.25 2.40
CA ARG A 46 18.63 3.02 1.18
C ARG A 46 17.55 4.11 1.04
N TYR A 47 17.93 5.31 0.59
CA TYR A 47 17.05 6.48 0.49
C TYR A 47 16.53 7.03 1.82
N LYS A 48 17.18 6.71 2.95
CA LYS A 48 16.83 7.26 4.27
C LYS A 48 16.71 8.79 4.24
N GLY A 49 15.63 9.29 4.82
CA GLY A 49 15.27 10.71 4.86
C GLY A 49 14.39 11.16 3.70
N ALA A 50 14.29 10.38 2.62
CA ALA A 50 13.47 10.74 1.46
C ALA A 50 11.97 10.61 1.75
N ASN A 51 11.19 11.48 1.10
CA ASN A 51 9.74 11.32 1.05
C ASN A 51 9.39 10.19 0.09
N ALA A 52 8.34 9.43 0.43
CA ALA A 52 7.92 8.30 -0.36
C ALA A 52 6.40 8.18 -0.41
N THR A 53 5.89 7.98 -1.63
CA THR A 53 4.47 7.77 -1.92
C THR A 53 4.28 6.42 -2.57
N SER A 54 3.52 5.56 -1.93
CA SER A 54 3.09 4.27 -2.47
C SER A 54 1.65 4.37 -2.98
N THR A 55 1.37 3.72 -4.11
CA THR A 55 0.02 3.64 -4.69
C THR A 55 -0.27 2.19 -5.02
N PHE A 56 -1.33 1.65 -4.44
CA PHE A 56 -1.86 0.32 -4.71
C PHE A 56 -3.14 0.45 -5.48
N LEU A 57 -3.19 -0.17 -6.67
CA LEU A 57 -4.42 -0.29 -7.42
C LEU A 57 -5.02 -1.66 -7.13
N LEU A 58 -6.13 -1.68 -6.40
CA LEU A 58 -6.96 -2.86 -6.24
C LEU A 58 -7.94 -2.92 -7.40
N GLY A 59 -7.44 -3.37 -8.54
CA GLY A 59 -8.26 -3.58 -9.74
C GLY A 59 -9.24 -4.72 -9.50
N ASN A 60 -10.51 -4.49 -9.86
CA ASN A 60 -11.58 -5.49 -9.74
C ASN A 60 -11.76 -6.04 -8.31
N LEU A 61 -11.62 -5.16 -7.31
CA LEU A 61 -11.93 -5.49 -5.91
C LEU A 61 -13.34 -6.08 -5.78
N GLN A 62 -14.28 -5.63 -6.62
CA GLN A 62 -15.63 -6.19 -6.73
C GLN A 62 -15.62 -7.70 -7.02
N SER A 63 -14.76 -8.21 -7.90
CA SER A 63 -14.64 -9.67 -8.14
C SER A 63 -14.04 -10.40 -6.95
N THR A 64 -13.02 -9.82 -6.31
CA THR A 64 -12.42 -10.41 -5.09
C THR A 64 -13.46 -10.46 -3.96
N LEU A 65 -14.28 -9.42 -3.84
CA LEU A 65 -15.38 -9.33 -2.89
C LEU A 65 -16.52 -10.29 -3.26
N ASN A 66 -16.91 -10.39 -4.53
CA ASN A 66 -17.99 -11.30 -4.95
C ASN A 66 -17.67 -12.78 -4.65
N ASP A 67 -16.40 -13.18 -4.72
CA ASP A 67 -15.98 -14.56 -4.43
C ASP A 67 -15.71 -14.81 -2.93
N SER A 68 -15.50 -13.75 -2.12
CA SER A 68 -15.00 -13.87 -0.73
C SER A 68 -15.82 -13.15 0.33
N CYS A 69 -16.86 -12.39 -0.03
CA CYS A 69 -17.74 -11.69 0.92
C CYS A 69 -18.61 -12.63 1.76
N ASP A 70 -18.86 -13.85 1.28
CA ASP A 70 -19.63 -14.88 2.02
C ASP A 70 -18.77 -15.72 2.99
N THR A 71 -17.49 -15.37 3.16
CA THR A 71 -16.65 -16.01 4.19
C THR A 71 -16.92 -15.38 5.55
N ALA A 72 -16.92 -16.18 6.61
CA ALA A 72 -17.23 -15.71 7.98
C ALA A 72 -16.32 -14.56 8.48
N THR A 73 -15.14 -14.40 7.88
CA THR A 73 -14.17 -13.33 8.21
C THR A 73 -14.11 -12.21 7.17
N GLY A 74 -14.75 -12.38 6.00
CA GLY A 74 -14.59 -11.49 4.85
C GLY A 74 -13.14 -11.43 4.33
N VAL A 75 -12.86 -10.40 3.52
CA VAL A 75 -11.52 -10.16 2.94
C VAL A 75 -10.64 -9.42 3.95
N THR A 76 -9.63 -10.10 4.49
CA THR A 76 -8.68 -9.53 5.45
C THR A 76 -7.34 -9.10 4.84
N SER A 77 -7.02 -9.60 3.64
CA SER A 77 -5.79 -9.26 2.92
C SER A 77 -5.97 -9.38 1.42
N VAL A 78 -5.38 -8.45 0.68
CA VAL A 78 -5.35 -8.47 -0.79
C VAL A 78 -3.93 -8.14 -1.25
N SER A 79 -3.56 -8.67 -2.41
CA SER A 79 -2.31 -8.33 -3.09
C SER A 79 -2.64 -7.73 -4.45
N GLY A 80 -1.75 -6.87 -4.94
CA GLY A 80 -1.97 -6.16 -6.19
C GLY A 80 -0.72 -5.41 -6.62
N LEU A 81 -0.77 -4.85 -7.83
CA LEU A 81 0.31 -4.03 -8.34
C LEU A 81 0.46 -2.78 -7.45
N SER A 82 1.70 -2.50 -7.06
CA SER A 82 2.05 -1.30 -6.31
C SER A 82 3.12 -0.51 -7.03
N THR A 83 2.94 0.80 -7.08
CA THR A 83 3.98 1.74 -7.52
C THR A 83 4.50 2.49 -6.29
N LEU A 84 5.82 2.58 -6.16
CA LEU A 84 6.49 3.38 -5.14
C LEU A 84 7.29 4.49 -5.82
N VAL A 85 7.02 5.74 -5.44
CA VAL A 85 7.79 6.91 -5.88
C VAL A 85 8.54 7.45 -4.69
N ILE A 86 9.87 7.61 -4.82
CA ILE A 86 10.74 8.19 -3.80
C ILE A 86 11.28 9.52 -4.33
N THR A 87 11.09 10.59 -3.57
CA THR A 87 11.59 11.93 -3.88
C THR A 87 12.63 12.33 -2.83
N PRO A 88 13.92 12.51 -3.24
CA PRO A 88 15.02 12.89 -2.36
C PRO A 88 14.79 14.19 -1.60
#